data_AF-A0A3D1J2Z9-F1
#
_entry.id   AF-A0A3D1J2Z9-F1
#
_cell.length_a   1.000
_cell.length_b   1.000
_cell.length_c   1.000
_cell.angle_alpha   90.00
_cell.angle_beta   90.00
_cell.angle_gamma   90.00
#
_symmetry.space_group_name_H-M   'P 1'
#
loop_
_entity.id
_entity.type
_entity.pdbx_description
1 polymer ?
#
loop_
_entity_poly.entity_id
_entity_poly.type
_entity_poly.pdbx_seq_one_letter_code
_entity_poly.pdbx_strand_id
1 'polypeptide(L)' 'DMLFVMNELAGLSAVNALPGCEDATPETVEAVLEENARFCSEVIAPLNFTGDK' A
#
# COMPACT_ATOMS: atom_id res chain seq x y z
N ASP A 1 10.12 4.08 1.36
CA ASP A 1 10.46 2.72 1.82
C ASP A 1 9.51 1.61 1.39
N MET A 2 8.20 1.72 1.57
CA MET A 2 7.30 0.58 1.28
C MET A 2 7.43 0.03 -0.15
N LEU A 3 7.52 0.90 -1.18
CA LEU A 3 7.72 0.45 -2.57
C LEU A 3 9.04 -0.30 -2.78
N PHE A 4 10.12 0.12 -2.13
CA PHE A 4 11.39 -0.59 -2.18
C PHE A 4 11.23 -1.98 -1.54
N VAL A 5 10.58 -2.08 -0.38
CA VAL A 5 10.33 -3.36 0.27
C VAL A 5 9.50 -4.28 -0.64
N MET A 6 8.43 -3.76 -1.26
CA MET A 6 7.57 -4.57 -2.13
C MET A 6 8.31 -5.11 -3.35
N ASN A 7 9.13 -4.27 -3.99
CA ASN A 7 9.84 -4.64 -5.22
C ASN A 7 11.10 -5.48 -4.96
N GLU A 8 11.90 -5.12 -3.97
CA GLU A 8 13.25 -5.68 -3.77
C GLU A 8 13.30 -6.78 -2.71
N LEU A 9 12.35 -6.83 -1.77
CA LEU A 9 12.40 -7.75 -0.63
C LEU A 9 11.20 -8.70 -0.56
N ALA A 10 9.99 -8.24 -0.86
CA ALA A 10 8.75 -9.02 -0.74
C ALA A 10 8.40 -9.81 -2.01
N GLY A 11 9.08 -9.56 -3.12
CA GLY A 11 8.89 -10.30 -4.37
C GLY A 11 7.55 -10.02 -5.06
N LEU A 12 7.21 -8.73 -5.27
CA LEU A 12 5.96 -8.33 -5.92
C LEU A 12 5.74 -9.02 -7.29
N SER A 13 6.81 -9.23 -8.06
CA SER A 13 6.73 -9.93 -9.35
C SER A 13 6.25 -11.38 -9.23
N ALA A 14 6.61 -12.08 -8.15
CA ALA A 14 6.14 -13.44 -7.89
C ALA A 14 4.66 -13.46 -7.50
N VAL A 15 4.20 -12.44 -6.78
CA VAL A 15 2.79 -12.27 -6.42
C VAL A 15 1.95 -11.99 -7.66
N ASN A 16 2.43 -11.09 -8.54
CA ASN A 16 1.74 -10.76 -9.79
C ASN A 16 1.55 -11.98 -10.71
N ALA A 17 2.47 -12.94 -10.66
CA ALA A 17 2.39 -14.17 -11.45
C ALA A 17 1.43 -15.24 -10.90
N LEU A 18 0.82 -15.02 -9.72
CA LEU A 18 -0.14 -15.96 -9.15
C LEU A 18 -1.52 -15.82 -9.84
N PRO A 19 -2.25 -16.93 -10.04
CA PRO A 19 -3.60 -16.87 -10.60
C PRO A 19 -4.52 -15.99 -9.75
N GLY A 20 -5.15 -15.00 -10.37
CA GLY A 20 -6.03 -14.03 -9.69
C GLY A 20 -5.31 -12.84 -9.03
N CYS A 21 -4.00 -12.69 -9.24
CA CYS A 21 -3.19 -11.56 -8.75
C CYS A 21 -2.55 -10.76 -9.89
N GLU A 22 -3.05 -10.92 -11.12
CA GLU A 22 -2.48 -10.32 -12.33
C GLU A 22 -2.50 -8.78 -12.29
N ASP A 23 -3.45 -8.19 -11.55
CA ASP A 23 -3.58 -6.74 -11.37
C ASP A 23 -2.62 -6.16 -10.33
N ALA A 24 -1.87 -7.00 -9.60
CA ALA A 24 -0.85 -6.56 -8.65
C ALA A 24 0.43 -6.06 -9.37
N THR A 25 0.27 -5.20 -10.38
CA THR A 25 1.39 -4.59 -11.11
C THR A 25 2.05 -3.50 -10.27
N PRO A 26 3.31 -3.15 -10.54
CA PRO A 26 4.01 -2.08 -9.82
C PRO A 26 3.24 -0.76 -9.79
N GLU A 27 2.63 -0.37 -10.91
CA GLU A 27 1.88 0.88 -11.05
C GLU A 27 0.61 0.86 -10.21
N THR A 28 -0.12 -0.27 -10.19
CA THR A 28 -1.33 -0.42 -9.38
C THR A 28 -1.00 -0.40 -7.90
N VAL A 29 0.08 -1.09 -7.50
CA VAL A 29 0.53 -1.12 -6.09
C VAL A 29 0.98 0.26 -5.63
N GLU A 30 1.70 1.00 -6.48
CA GLU A 30 2.09 2.39 -6.20
C GLU A 30 0.87 3.29 -6.01
N ALA A 31 -0.08 3.27 -6.93
CA ALA A 31 -1.30 4.08 -6.83
C ALA A 31 -2.10 3.77 -5.56
N VAL A 32 -2.23 2.48 -5.20
CA VAL A 32 -2.92 2.06 -3.96
C VAL A 32 -2.18 2.56 -2.71
N LEU A 33 -0.85 2.47 -2.68
CA LEU A 33 -0.07 2.93 -1.54
C LEU A 33 -0.12 4.45 -1.38
N GLU A 34 -0.12 5.21 -2.48
CA GLU A 34 -0.27 6.67 -2.44
C GLU A 34 -1.65 7.10 -1.92
N GLU A 35 -2.73 6.49 -2.43
CA GLU A 35 -4.08 6.77 -1.95
C GLU A 35 -4.23 6.38 -0.47
N ASN A 36 -3.69 5.23 -0.09
CA ASN A 36 -3.71 4.78 1.30
C ASN A 36 -2.98 5.78 2.22
N ALA A 37 -1.83 6.31 1.80
CA ALA A 37 -1.09 7.31 2.55
C ALA A 37 -1.92 8.60 2.73
N ARG A 38 -2.61 9.06 1.68
CA ARG A 38 -3.51 10.22 1.76
C ARG A 38 -4.66 9.97 2.72
N PHE A 39 -5.37 8.86 2.55
CA PHE A 39 -6.49 8.49 3.41
C PHE A 39 -6.08 8.37 4.89
N CYS A 40 -4.95 7.71 5.17
CA CYS A 40 -4.45 7.59 6.53
C CYS A 40 -4.10 8.94 7.13
N SER A 41 -3.53 9.86 6.33
CA SER A 41 -3.12 11.18 6.80
C SER A 41 -4.30 12.14 7.01
N GLU A 42 -5.30 12.09 6.14
CA GLU A 42 -6.42 13.04 6.14
C GLU A 42 -7.61 12.59 6.97
N VAL A 43 -7.85 11.28 7.07
CA VAL A 43 -9.04 10.72 7.74
C VAL A 43 -8.65 10.03 9.04
N ILE A 44 -7.66 9.13 9.00
CA ILE A 44 -7.35 8.28 10.16
C ILE A 44 -6.54 9.03 11.21
N ALA A 45 -5.46 9.72 10.82
CA ALA A 45 -4.56 10.40 11.74
C ALA A 45 -5.27 11.45 12.63
N PRO A 46 -6.22 12.27 12.14
CA PRO A 46 -6.96 13.22 12.99
C PRO A 46 -7.83 12.54 14.06
N LEU A 47 -8.33 11.34 13.79
CA LEU A 47 -9.16 10.59 14.74
C LEU A 47 -8.33 10.00 15.88
N ASN A 48 -7.02 9.81 15.68
CA ASN A 48 -6.13 9.14 16.64
C ASN A 48 -6.14 9.83 18.01
N PHE A 49 -6.03 11.17 18.06
CA PHE A 49 -6.04 11.92 19.31
C PHE A 49 -7.40 11.92 20.01
N THR A 50 -8.50 11.95 19.24
CA THR A 50 -9.84 11.92 19.83
C THR A 50 -10.14 10.53 20.40
N GLY A 51 -9.65 9.46 19.76
CA GLY A 51 -9.82 8.09 20.24
C GLY A 51 -8.97 7.72 21.46
N ASP A 52 -7.87 8.43 21.71
CA ASP A 52 -6.96 8.20 22.85
C ASP A 52 -7.42 8.89 24.15
N LYS A 53 -8.48 9.72 24.08
CA LYS A 53 -9.08 10.42 25.23
C LYS A 53 -10.23 9.64 25.85
#